data_AF-A0A2A5VXN0-F1
#
_entry.id   AF-A0A2A5VXN0-F1
#
_cell.length_a   1.000
_cell.length_b   1.000
_cell.length_c   1.000
_cell.angle_alpha   90.00
_cell.angle_beta   90.00
_cell.angle_gamma   90.00
#
_symmetry.space_group_name_H-M   'P 1'
#
loop_
_entity.id
_entity.type
_entity.pdbx_description
1 polymer ?
#
loop_
_entity_poly.entity_id
_entity_poly.type
_entity_poly.pdbx_seq_one_letter_code
_entity_poly.pdbx_strand_id
1 'polypeptide(L)'
;TPSKIDYTDAYNEWLQSIPLQVKELVLIIKRYHKEDWGDDWRSRFSVDLINGECGNELRYRNHPIITQYLRVGYTDTGAWRTFGLRKDFVPATKISLEDDITASTVAPASSINHLPVGWTAPSAKFVYNCEYRFFQRPDDAVIRGYDKQAESDLASGGSFLSNYEPLDAEHGKNEIEDAIRFEQYTAPLRELVQRFNDTPSGSYYSTPAYPRMVDGKPTKNPRYLQVRPDLKDPRALYLAEMSTRLYRRQDLHSPILRPVTSILPGRRNNPAEPEAGVKPLSTFNPIHHMELPELFMEFITSITGKSPSTTGAGSEGALTKGPFNALPPIYDLNAALVAYLATMQPAFITAAGYVGPKFRVDHDISLLVPEIWCRMRPEEANPQWLLENGFLEKMEDFEYDGKTVKASILGSRITAKFVRIFFGRVFNSPETVFEDAMLKPELQDMETFVDGMETVILAHKVAAQNYFEDGSIEQACLPLKALLHIMVEGHYEGKDLQDPEIRALFTRESMLQSDWYKARLQSQQEADTASWQRHVEYLEQFLARPTHANVAQRLGIDSRLAAARESLSTASAPEYVESLIGTLGRQPF
;
A
#
# COMPACT_ATOMS: atom_id res chain seq x y z
N THR A 1 8.87 -22.21 -20.14
CA THR A 1 7.61 -21.44 -20.15
C THR A 1 7.27 -21.11 -21.58
N PRO A 2 6.02 -21.33 -22.04
CA PRO A 2 5.61 -20.98 -23.41
C PRO A 2 5.80 -19.48 -23.70
N SER A 3 6.20 -19.13 -24.92
CA SER A 3 6.33 -17.75 -25.42
C SER A 3 5.82 -17.70 -26.85
N LYS A 4 4.82 -16.86 -27.11
CA LYS A 4 4.28 -16.66 -28.48
C LYS A 4 5.20 -15.83 -29.36
N ILE A 5 6.11 -15.06 -28.76
CA ILE A 5 7.02 -14.15 -29.46
C ILE A 5 8.31 -14.88 -29.82
N ASP A 6 8.83 -15.68 -28.89
CA ASP A 6 10.17 -16.27 -29.01
C ASP A 6 10.15 -17.70 -29.58
N TYR A 7 9.00 -18.38 -29.54
CA TYR A 7 8.89 -19.80 -29.91
C TYR A 7 7.81 -20.08 -30.95
N THR A 8 8.04 -21.13 -31.74
CA THR A 8 7.06 -21.69 -32.66
C THR A 8 5.87 -22.30 -31.92
N ASP A 9 4.72 -22.38 -32.58
CA ASP A 9 3.52 -23.00 -32.01
C ASP A 9 3.78 -24.47 -31.62
N ALA A 10 4.46 -25.23 -32.47
CA ALA A 10 4.83 -26.62 -32.18
C ALA A 10 5.71 -26.75 -30.93
N TYR A 11 6.66 -25.84 -30.69
CA TYR A 11 7.48 -25.86 -29.48
C TYR A 11 6.66 -25.46 -28.24
N ASN A 12 5.74 -24.51 -28.38
CA ASN A 12 4.83 -24.15 -27.30
C ASN A 12 3.88 -25.29 -26.93
N GLU A 13 3.36 -26.04 -27.90
CA GLU A 13 2.57 -27.26 -27.68
C GLU A 13 3.38 -28.32 -26.93
N TRP A 14 4.63 -28.57 -27.35
CA TRP A 14 5.52 -29.48 -26.63
C TRP A 14 5.83 -29.00 -25.20
N LEU A 15 6.06 -27.69 -25.00
CA LEU A 15 6.26 -27.14 -23.66
C LEU A 15 5.02 -27.32 -22.78
N GLN A 16 3.82 -27.22 -23.35
CA GLN A 16 2.57 -27.46 -22.65
C GLN A 16 2.36 -28.94 -22.32
N SER A 17 2.84 -29.87 -23.16
CA SER A 17 2.75 -31.31 -22.88
C SER A 17 3.62 -31.77 -21.71
N ILE A 18 4.64 -30.98 -21.32
CA ILE A 18 5.49 -31.32 -20.17
C ILE A 18 4.75 -31.00 -18.86
N PRO A 19 4.51 -32.00 -17.98
CA PRO A 19 3.87 -31.78 -16.69
C PRO A 19 4.64 -30.79 -15.82
N LEU A 20 3.91 -30.02 -15.03
CA LEU A 20 4.48 -28.98 -14.19
C LEU A 20 5.50 -29.54 -13.19
N GLN A 21 5.19 -30.66 -12.53
CA GLN A 21 6.13 -31.28 -11.59
C GLN A 21 7.46 -31.67 -12.27
N VAL A 22 7.43 -32.05 -13.56
CA VAL A 22 8.66 -32.37 -14.31
C VAL A 22 9.48 -31.11 -14.56
N LYS A 23 8.83 -30.00 -14.91
CA LYS A 23 9.51 -28.69 -15.08
C LYS A 23 10.18 -28.27 -13.78
N GLU A 24 9.50 -28.39 -12.65
CA GLU A 24 10.08 -28.06 -11.34
C GLU A 24 11.28 -28.93 -11.00
N LEU A 25 11.20 -30.25 -11.23
CA LEU A 25 12.32 -31.17 -11.02
C LEU A 25 13.53 -30.79 -11.87
N VAL A 26 13.34 -30.48 -13.15
CA VAL A 26 14.44 -30.05 -14.05
C VAL A 26 15.12 -28.78 -13.51
N LEU A 27 14.35 -27.79 -13.05
CA LEU A 27 14.89 -26.55 -12.50
C LEU A 27 15.64 -26.78 -11.17
N ILE A 28 15.16 -27.70 -10.32
CA ILE A 28 15.84 -28.10 -9.10
C ILE A 28 17.16 -28.81 -9.42
N ILE A 29 17.12 -29.80 -10.32
CA ILE A 29 18.33 -30.52 -10.76
C ILE A 29 19.35 -29.53 -11.31
N LYS A 30 18.93 -28.59 -12.17
CA LYS A 30 19.80 -27.54 -12.70
C LYS A 30 20.42 -26.68 -11.61
N ARG A 31 19.67 -26.32 -10.57
CA ARG A 31 20.16 -25.50 -9.44
C ARG A 31 21.25 -26.22 -8.63
N TYR A 32 21.12 -27.53 -8.44
CA TYR A 32 22.05 -28.31 -7.63
C TYR A 32 23.22 -28.89 -8.43
N HIS A 33 23.07 -29.01 -9.75
CA HIS A 33 24.07 -29.60 -10.64
C HIS A 33 25.46 -28.99 -10.44
N LYS A 34 26.47 -29.85 -10.36
CA LYS A 34 27.88 -29.46 -10.38
C LYS A 34 28.57 -30.09 -11.58
N GLU A 35 29.52 -29.37 -12.16
CA GLU A 35 30.23 -29.78 -13.37
C GLU A 35 30.95 -31.13 -13.22
N ASP A 36 31.46 -31.43 -12.03
CA ASP A 36 32.17 -32.68 -11.72
C ASP A 36 31.29 -33.93 -11.74
N TRP A 37 29.96 -33.79 -11.85
CA TRP A 37 29.04 -34.93 -11.95
C TRP A 37 28.96 -35.50 -13.36
N GLY A 38 29.28 -34.69 -14.39
CA GLY A 38 29.06 -35.06 -15.78
C GLY A 38 27.64 -35.60 -16.01
N ASP A 39 27.53 -36.75 -16.66
CA ASP A 39 26.25 -37.41 -16.92
C ASP A 39 25.68 -38.17 -15.71
N ASP A 40 26.45 -38.36 -14.63
CA ASP A 40 26.04 -39.07 -13.40
C ASP A 40 25.35 -38.15 -12.37
N TRP A 41 24.53 -37.21 -12.84
CA TRP A 41 23.70 -36.40 -11.93
C TRP A 41 22.57 -37.24 -11.31
N ARG A 42 22.07 -38.27 -12.02
CA ARG A 42 20.91 -39.07 -11.61
C ARG A 42 21.12 -39.83 -10.30
N SER A 43 22.36 -40.27 -10.02
CA SER A 43 22.72 -40.98 -8.78
C SER A 43 22.67 -40.09 -7.54
N ARG A 44 22.64 -38.76 -7.71
CA ARG A 44 22.65 -37.78 -6.61
C ARG A 44 21.28 -37.47 -6.05
N PHE A 45 20.23 -37.87 -6.78
CA PHE A 45 18.84 -37.62 -6.44
C PHE A 45 18.08 -38.91 -6.19
N SER A 46 17.30 -38.92 -5.10
CA SER A 46 16.49 -40.07 -4.69
C SER A 46 15.19 -39.61 -4.06
N VAL A 47 14.33 -40.58 -3.76
CA VAL A 47 13.22 -40.47 -2.82
C VAL A 47 13.40 -41.60 -1.79
N ASP A 48 12.94 -41.40 -0.56
CA ASP A 48 12.96 -42.46 0.44
C ASP A 48 11.88 -43.51 0.14
N LEU A 49 12.03 -44.71 0.71
CA LEU A 49 10.94 -45.67 0.83
C LEU A 49 10.27 -45.49 2.19
N ILE A 50 9.04 -44.99 2.19
CA ILE A 50 8.23 -44.78 3.39
C ILE A 50 7.21 -45.92 3.45
N ASN A 51 7.30 -46.77 4.48
CA ASN A 51 6.46 -47.97 4.62
C ASN A 51 6.49 -48.90 3.40
N GLY A 52 7.61 -48.94 2.67
CA GLY A 52 7.78 -49.76 1.46
C GLY A 52 7.29 -49.10 0.16
N GLU A 53 6.70 -47.89 0.23
CA GLU A 53 6.30 -47.12 -0.94
C GLU A 53 7.26 -45.96 -1.21
N CYS A 54 7.45 -45.59 -2.48
CA CYS A 54 8.26 -44.43 -2.82
C CYS A 54 7.64 -43.15 -2.24
N GLY A 55 8.44 -42.39 -1.50
CA GLY A 55 8.07 -41.08 -1.00
C GLY A 55 7.92 -40.04 -2.12
N ASN A 56 7.29 -38.93 -1.78
CA ASN A 56 7.01 -37.83 -2.72
C ASN A 56 8.01 -36.67 -2.64
N GLU A 57 9.00 -36.74 -1.74
CA GLU A 57 9.97 -35.68 -1.50
C GLU A 57 11.31 -36.00 -2.17
N LEU A 58 11.73 -35.13 -3.09
CA LEU A 58 13.04 -35.26 -3.74
C LEU A 58 14.16 -34.98 -2.74
N ARG A 59 15.16 -35.86 -2.71
CA ARG A 59 16.33 -35.75 -1.84
C ARG A 59 17.60 -35.57 -2.65
N TYR A 60 18.50 -34.74 -2.14
CA TYR A 60 19.88 -34.61 -2.63
C TYR A 60 20.83 -35.10 -1.54
N ARG A 61 21.64 -36.12 -1.83
CA ARG A 61 22.55 -36.76 -0.85
C ARG A 61 21.83 -37.13 0.46
N ASN A 62 20.67 -37.78 0.35
CA ASN A 62 19.82 -38.19 1.48
C ASN A 62 19.27 -37.03 2.33
N HIS A 63 19.37 -35.78 1.89
CA HIS A 63 18.71 -34.64 2.54
C HIS A 63 17.51 -34.20 1.71
N PRO A 64 16.34 -33.98 2.33
CA PRO A 64 15.20 -33.32 1.71
C PRO A 64 15.61 -32.04 1.01
N ILE A 65 15.18 -31.87 -0.25
CA ILE A 65 15.35 -30.60 -0.94
C ILE A 65 14.22 -29.66 -0.52
N ILE A 66 14.57 -28.64 0.25
CA ILE A 66 13.64 -27.59 0.62
C ILE A 66 13.55 -26.58 -0.53
N THR A 67 12.33 -26.31 -0.98
CA THR A 67 12.07 -25.20 -1.91
C THR A 67 11.23 -24.13 -1.25
N GLN A 68 11.17 -22.95 -1.87
CA GLN A 68 10.46 -21.80 -1.33
C GLN A 68 9.03 -21.76 -1.83
N TYR A 69 8.11 -21.55 -0.90
CA TYR A 69 6.68 -21.46 -1.16
C TYR A 69 6.13 -20.19 -0.51
N LEU A 70 5.05 -19.67 -1.07
CA LEU A 70 4.25 -18.63 -0.43
C LEU A 70 2.81 -19.11 -0.29
N ARG A 71 2.19 -18.77 0.83
CA ARG A 71 0.75 -18.93 1.00
C ARG A 71 0.04 -17.84 0.18
N VAL A 72 -1.01 -18.23 -0.54
CA VAL A 72 -1.94 -17.30 -1.20
C VAL A 72 -3.36 -17.73 -0.90
N GLY A 73 -3.83 -17.32 0.28
CA GLY A 73 -5.14 -17.63 0.83
C GLY A 73 -5.28 -19.04 1.38
N TYR A 74 -6.53 -19.38 1.69
CA TYR A 74 -6.91 -20.63 2.35
C TYR A 74 -7.96 -21.39 1.55
N THR A 75 -8.05 -22.70 1.80
CA THR A 75 -9.17 -23.52 1.36
C THR A 75 -10.42 -23.22 2.20
N ASP A 76 -11.56 -23.76 1.77
CA ASP A 76 -12.83 -23.78 2.51
C ASP A 76 -12.71 -24.37 3.92
N THR A 77 -11.83 -25.35 4.09
CA THR A 77 -11.49 -26.02 5.36
C THR A 77 -10.46 -25.27 6.19
N GLY A 78 -9.94 -24.13 5.70
CA GLY A 78 -8.92 -23.33 6.37
C GLY A 78 -7.48 -23.84 6.19
N ALA A 79 -7.24 -24.81 5.32
CA ALA A 79 -5.89 -25.25 4.97
C ALA A 79 -5.19 -24.19 4.10
N TRP A 80 -3.86 -24.13 4.16
CA TRP A 80 -3.09 -23.17 3.38
C TRP A 80 -3.04 -23.54 1.90
N ARG A 81 -3.34 -22.58 1.01
CA ARG A 81 -3.04 -22.71 -0.42
C ARG A 81 -1.60 -22.24 -0.63
N THR A 82 -0.68 -23.18 -0.88
CA THR A 82 0.76 -22.88 -1.00
C THR A 82 1.24 -23.03 -2.44
N PHE A 83 2.06 -22.08 -2.89
CA PHE A 83 2.51 -22.00 -4.28
C PHE A 83 4.02 -21.88 -4.34
N GLY A 84 4.64 -22.70 -5.19
CA GLY A 84 6.09 -22.71 -5.38
C GLY A 84 6.59 -21.43 -6.02
N LEU A 85 7.55 -20.77 -5.37
CA LEU A 85 8.25 -19.62 -5.93
C LEU A 85 9.26 -20.08 -6.97
N ARG A 86 9.58 -19.19 -7.90
CA ARG A 86 10.65 -19.42 -8.86
C ARG A 86 11.97 -19.67 -8.17
N LYS A 87 12.77 -20.58 -8.72
CA LYS A 87 14.05 -20.97 -8.11
C LYS A 87 15.09 -19.84 -8.15
N ASP A 88 14.86 -18.82 -8.97
CA ASP A 88 15.62 -17.57 -9.08
C ASP A 88 14.91 -16.36 -8.44
N PHE A 89 13.76 -16.56 -7.79
CA PHE A 89 13.09 -15.49 -7.06
C PHE A 89 13.82 -15.20 -5.75
N VAL A 90 14.03 -13.91 -5.49
CA VAL A 90 14.46 -13.37 -4.21
C VAL A 90 13.52 -12.19 -3.90
N PRO A 91 12.97 -12.07 -2.68
CA PRO A 91 12.14 -10.93 -2.31
C PRO A 91 12.84 -9.60 -2.59
N ALA A 92 12.07 -8.60 -3.00
CA ALA A 92 12.60 -7.27 -3.24
C ALA A 92 13.13 -6.65 -1.94
N THR A 93 14.28 -5.99 -2.03
CA THR A 93 14.76 -5.13 -0.94
C THR A 93 13.86 -3.91 -0.84
N LYS A 94 13.23 -3.73 0.33
CA LYS A 94 12.27 -2.66 0.58
C LYS A 94 12.82 -1.72 1.65
N ILE A 95 12.72 -0.42 1.38
CA ILE A 95 13.00 0.64 2.35
C ILE A 95 11.67 1.35 2.56
N SER A 96 11.19 1.36 3.81
CA SER A 96 9.97 2.09 4.16
C SER A 96 10.22 3.59 4.02
N LEU A 97 9.36 4.26 3.25
CA LEU A 97 9.35 5.73 3.08
C LEU A 97 8.14 6.38 3.75
N GLU A 98 7.18 5.57 4.18
CA GLU A 98 5.85 5.91 4.71
C GLU A 98 5.42 4.79 5.68
N ASP A 99 4.52 5.12 6.61
CA ASP A 99 3.78 4.15 7.44
C ASP A 99 2.38 4.70 7.75
N ASP A 100 2.21 5.50 8.80
CA ASP A 100 0.90 6.06 9.20
C ASP A 100 0.78 7.56 8.88
N ILE A 101 1.76 8.38 9.31
CA ILE A 101 1.73 9.84 9.10
C ILE A 101 2.71 10.27 8.00
N THR A 102 2.16 10.58 6.81
CA THR A 102 2.94 11.05 5.66
C THR A 102 2.68 12.53 5.34
N ALA A 103 3.75 13.30 5.14
CA ALA A 103 3.71 14.56 4.41
C ALA A 103 4.02 14.29 2.93
N SER A 104 3.29 14.94 2.02
CA SER A 104 3.55 14.79 0.57
C SER A 104 3.42 16.11 -0.17
N THR A 105 4.11 16.18 -1.31
CA THR A 105 4.04 17.33 -2.24
C THR A 105 4.03 16.84 -3.68
N VAL A 106 3.53 17.67 -4.58
CA VAL A 106 3.55 17.45 -6.03
C VAL A 106 4.28 18.60 -6.67
N ALA A 107 5.31 18.28 -7.46
CA ALA A 107 6.12 19.25 -8.17
C ALA A 107 6.13 18.95 -9.68
N PRO A 108 6.11 19.97 -10.55
CA PRO A 108 6.20 19.79 -12.00
C PRO A 108 7.50 19.12 -12.39
N ALA A 109 7.47 18.14 -13.30
CA ALA A 109 8.66 17.41 -13.71
C ALA A 109 9.71 18.32 -14.37
N SER A 110 9.27 19.39 -15.04
CA SER A 110 10.14 20.38 -15.70
C SER A 110 11.02 21.18 -14.74
N SER A 111 10.65 21.27 -13.45
CA SER A 111 11.44 21.97 -12.44
C SER A 111 12.34 21.04 -11.62
N ILE A 112 12.35 19.74 -11.92
CA ILE A 112 13.05 18.72 -11.15
C ILE A 112 14.17 18.09 -11.96
N ASN A 113 15.40 18.22 -11.45
CA ASN A 113 16.55 17.49 -11.98
C ASN A 113 16.61 16.06 -11.41
N HIS A 114 17.18 15.13 -12.18
CA HIS A 114 17.50 13.77 -11.73
C HIS A 114 16.28 12.89 -11.32
N LEU A 115 15.15 13.07 -12.00
CA LEU A 115 14.04 12.10 -11.94
C LEU A 115 14.48 10.71 -12.43
N PRO A 116 13.74 9.64 -12.09
CA PRO A 116 14.03 8.29 -12.58
C PRO A 116 14.21 8.24 -14.10
N VAL A 117 15.13 7.37 -14.58
CA VAL A 117 15.33 7.16 -16.01
C VAL A 117 14.02 6.71 -16.67
N GLY A 118 13.63 7.39 -17.75
CA GLY A 118 12.38 7.10 -18.45
C GLY A 118 11.13 7.71 -17.81
N TRP A 119 11.27 8.66 -16.87
CA TRP A 119 10.14 9.39 -16.32
C TRP A 119 9.41 10.21 -17.39
N THR A 120 8.11 9.97 -17.55
CA THR A 120 7.25 10.63 -18.54
C THR A 120 6.09 11.42 -17.92
N ALA A 121 5.81 11.22 -16.62
CA ALA A 121 4.71 11.89 -15.95
C ALA A 121 4.98 13.40 -15.82
N PRO A 122 3.97 14.26 -16.07
CA PRO A 122 4.17 15.72 -16.13
C PRO A 122 4.47 16.35 -14.77
N SER A 123 4.03 15.73 -13.68
CA SER A 123 4.42 16.09 -12.31
C SER A 123 4.83 14.84 -11.53
N ALA A 124 5.59 15.04 -10.46
CA ALA A 124 6.06 13.99 -9.58
C ALA A 124 5.56 14.22 -8.15
N LYS A 125 5.01 13.17 -7.53
CA LYS A 125 4.65 13.17 -6.10
C LYS A 125 5.83 12.69 -5.27
N PHE A 126 6.14 13.41 -4.20
CA PHE A 126 7.14 13.02 -3.21
C PHE A 126 6.49 12.87 -1.85
N VAL A 127 7.05 11.98 -1.05
CA VAL A 127 6.54 11.60 0.28
C VAL A 127 7.66 11.69 1.30
N TYR A 128 7.27 11.98 2.53
CA TYR A 128 8.15 12.00 3.68
C TYR A 128 7.39 11.50 4.90
N ASN A 129 7.88 10.43 5.52
CA ASN A 129 7.36 9.96 6.79
C ASN A 129 7.69 10.96 7.91
N CYS A 130 6.65 11.49 8.55
CA CYS A 130 6.74 12.47 9.63
C CYS A 130 7.26 11.88 10.94
N GLU A 131 7.21 10.55 11.08
CA GLU A 131 7.46 9.84 12.32
C GLU A 131 8.90 9.33 12.39
N TYR A 132 9.46 9.29 13.60
CA TYR A 132 10.75 8.66 13.90
C TYR A 132 10.59 7.21 14.40
N ARG A 133 9.44 6.90 15.00
CA ARG A 133 9.08 5.57 15.50
C ARG A 133 7.63 5.29 15.16
N PHE A 134 7.31 4.04 14.87
CA PHE A 134 5.96 3.60 14.51
C PHE A 134 5.25 3.01 15.72
N PHE A 135 4.02 3.44 16.00
CA PHE A 135 3.26 2.98 17.15
C PHE A 135 2.53 1.66 16.86
N GLN A 136 3.31 0.59 16.71
CA GLN A 136 2.86 -0.71 16.25
C GLN A 136 1.90 -1.39 17.22
N ARG A 137 0.95 -2.15 16.66
CA ARG A 137 0.08 -3.10 17.39
C ARG A 137 0.40 -4.53 16.93
N PRO A 138 1.27 -5.27 17.65
CA PRO A 138 1.71 -6.59 17.22
C PRO A 138 0.70 -7.66 17.63
N ASP A 139 -0.41 -7.76 16.89
CA ASP A 139 -1.52 -8.66 17.20
C ASP A 139 -1.07 -10.15 17.27
N ASP A 140 -0.15 -10.55 16.40
CA ASP A 140 0.33 -11.94 16.32
C ASP A 140 1.45 -12.28 17.33
N ALA A 141 2.09 -11.28 17.95
CA ALA A 141 3.23 -11.49 18.84
C ALA A 141 2.85 -12.15 20.18
N VAL A 142 1.55 -12.23 20.48
CA VAL A 142 1.04 -13.04 21.59
C VAL A 142 1.35 -14.53 21.41
N ILE A 143 1.53 -14.97 20.15
CA ILE A 143 1.97 -16.32 19.79
C ILE A 143 3.50 -16.34 19.82
N ARG A 144 4.07 -17.01 20.83
CA ARG A 144 5.52 -17.12 21.04
C ARG A 144 6.23 -17.62 19.78
N GLY A 145 7.27 -16.89 19.36
CA GLY A 145 8.14 -17.22 18.23
C GLY A 145 7.57 -16.86 16.85
N TYR A 146 6.32 -16.41 16.77
CA TYR A 146 5.66 -16.13 15.51
C TYR A 146 6.10 -14.79 14.93
N ASP A 147 5.87 -13.69 15.66
CA ASP A 147 6.31 -12.35 15.26
C ASP A 147 7.73 -12.08 15.76
N LYS A 148 8.69 -12.52 14.96
CA LYS A 148 10.13 -12.38 15.26
C LYS A 148 10.57 -10.91 15.32
N GLN A 149 9.90 -10.02 14.59
CA GLN A 149 10.25 -8.61 14.57
C GLN A 149 9.81 -7.94 15.88
N ALA A 150 8.55 -8.14 16.28
CA ALA A 150 8.07 -7.63 17.55
C ALA A 150 8.86 -8.20 18.73
N GLU A 151 9.13 -9.51 18.78
CA GLU A 151 9.94 -10.07 19.87
C GLU A 151 11.35 -9.46 19.93
N SER A 152 12.00 -9.26 18.79
CA SER A 152 13.30 -8.59 18.74
C SER A 152 13.23 -7.12 19.18
N ASP A 153 12.17 -6.41 18.81
CA ASP A 153 12.00 -5.00 19.14
C ASP A 153 11.66 -4.79 20.63
N LEU A 154 10.81 -5.65 21.19
CA LEU A 154 10.48 -5.65 22.62
C LEU A 154 11.67 -6.07 23.49
N ALA A 155 12.53 -6.97 22.99
CA ALA A 155 13.76 -7.35 23.68
C ALA A 155 14.87 -6.28 23.63
N SER A 156 14.71 -5.26 22.77
CA SER A 156 15.69 -4.19 22.61
C SER A 156 15.57 -3.13 23.71
N GLY A 157 16.71 -2.59 24.17
CA GLY A 157 16.73 -1.48 25.12
C GLY A 157 16.22 -0.16 24.51
N GLY A 158 15.57 0.68 25.32
CA GLY A 158 15.08 2.02 24.90
C GLY A 158 13.74 2.02 24.15
N SER A 159 13.05 0.87 24.12
CA SER A 159 11.69 0.74 23.61
C SER A 159 10.67 1.36 24.57
N PHE A 160 9.72 2.11 24.01
CA PHE A 160 8.54 2.56 24.76
C PHE A 160 7.45 1.52 24.59
N LEU A 161 6.93 0.99 25.69
CA LEU A 161 5.92 -0.06 25.73
C LEU A 161 4.65 0.49 26.37
N SER A 162 3.49 0.05 25.88
CA SER A 162 2.19 0.37 26.45
C SER A 162 1.27 -0.85 26.36
N ASN A 163 0.43 -1.02 27.38
CA ASN A 163 -0.52 -2.13 27.51
C ASN A 163 0.12 -3.53 27.53
N TYR A 164 1.25 -3.69 28.21
CA TYR A 164 1.82 -4.99 28.59
C TYR A 164 1.79 -5.16 30.12
N GLU A 165 1.76 -6.41 30.59
CA GLU A 165 1.91 -6.69 32.01
C GLU A 165 3.35 -6.39 32.48
N PRO A 166 3.53 -5.78 33.67
CA PRO A 166 4.82 -5.67 34.32
C PRO A 166 5.15 -7.00 35.03
N LEU A 167 6.03 -7.79 34.45
CA LEU A 167 6.44 -9.11 34.95
C LEU A 167 7.67 -8.99 35.85
N ASP A 168 7.69 -9.73 36.95
CA ASP A 168 8.76 -9.72 37.94
C ASP A 168 9.69 -10.95 37.81
N ALA A 169 10.69 -11.05 38.70
CA ALA A 169 11.69 -12.11 38.64
C ALA A 169 11.12 -13.50 38.97
N GLU A 170 10.04 -13.57 39.76
CA GLU A 170 9.37 -14.85 40.04
C GLU A 170 8.66 -15.36 38.80
N HIS A 171 7.92 -14.48 38.09
CA HIS A 171 7.30 -14.82 36.83
C HIS A 171 8.33 -15.24 35.78
N GLY A 172 9.43 -14.50 35.68
CA GLY A 172 10.53 -14.85 34.78
C GLY A 172 11.12 -16.22 35.11
N LYS A 173 11.31 -16.56 36.38
CA LYS A 173 11.83 -17.88 36.78
C LYS A 173 10.86 -18.99 36.36
N ASN A 174 9.57 -18.79 36.60
CA ASN A 174 8.52 -19.73 36.21
C ASN A 174 8.45 -19.92 34.68
N GLU A 175 8.64 -18.85 33.90
CA GLU A 175 8.73 -18.96 32.44
C GLU A 175 9.92 -19.82 32.00
N ILE A 176 11.11 -19.64 32.59
CA ILE A 176 12.30 -20.42 32.25
C ILE A 176 12.13 -21.90 32.63
N GLU A 177 11.51 -22.18 33.78
CA GLU A 177 11.23 -23.55 34.24
C GLU A 177 10.22 -24.27 33.33
N ASP A 178 9.27 -23.55 32.71
CA ASP A 178 8.43 -24.05 31.61
C ASP A 178 9.23 -24.07 30.29
N ALA A 179 10.27 -24.90 30.26
CA ALA A 179 11.25 -24.95 29.16
C ALA A 179 10.61 -25.16 27.79
N ILE A 180 9.49 -25.89 27.70
CA ILE A 180 8.79 -26.15 26.44
C ILE A 180 8.23 -24.85 25.86
N ARG A 181 7.53 -24.04 26.67
CA ARG A 181 6.99 -22.76 26.20
C ARG A 181 8.07 -21.71 26.05
N PHE A 182 9.08 -21.73 26.92
CA PHE A 182 10.20 -20.82 26.84
C PHE A 182 10.98 -20.97 25.54
N GLU A 183 11.23 -22.21 25.10
CA GLU A 183 11.91 -22.50 23.83
C GLU A 183 11.10 -22.05 22.59
N GLN A 184 9.81 -21.74 22.71
CA GLN A 184 9.03 -21.19 21.60
C GLN A 184 9.37 -19.72 21.33
N TYR A 185 9.84 -18.96 22.32
CA TYR A 185 10.31 -17.60 22.09
C TYR A 185 11.56 -17.58 21.21
N THR A 186 11.73 -16.49 20.46
CA THR A 186 12.98 -16.19 19.76
C THR A 186 14.13 -15.94 20.74
N ALA A 187 15.36 -16.16 20.25
CA ALA A 187 16.57 -15.96 21.05
C ALA A 187 16.66 -14.57 21.74
N PRO A 188 16.38 -13.43 21.07
CA PRO A 188 16.45 -12.12 21.73
C PRO A 188 15.56 -12.00 22.97
N LEU A 189 14.35 -12.55 22.90
CA LEU A 189 13.40 -12.47 24.02
C LEU A 189 13.80 -13.44 25.13
N ARG A 190 14.28 -14.65 24.80
CA ARG A 190 14.84 -15.58 25.81
C ARG A 190 16.02 -14.97 26.55
N GLU A 191 16.93 -14.32 25.83
CA GLU A 191 18.07 -13.60 26.41
C GLU A 191 17.64 -12.41 27.29
N LEU A 192 16.53 -11.73 26.97
CA LEU A 192 15.96 -10.72 27.85
C LEU A 192 15.53 -11.33 29.20
N VAL A 193 14.71 -12.38 29.16
CA VAL A 193 14.16 -13.01 30.37
C VAL A 193 15.28 -13.62 31.23
N GLN A 194 16.23 -14.32 30.61
CA GLN A 194 17.40 -14.89 31.30
C GLN A 194 18.22 -13.81 31.99
N ARG A 195 18.64 -12.76 31.27
CA ARG A 195 19.43 -11.67 31.85
C ARG A 195 18.71 -10.98 33.01
N PHE A 196 17.39 -10.80 32.89
CA PHE A 196 16.58 -10.18 33.93
C PHE A 196 16.57 -11.03 35.21
N ASN A 197 16.44 -12.36 35.08
CA ASN A 197 16.47 -13.27 36.24
C ASN A 197 17.86 -13.47 36.83
N ASP A 198 18.91 -13.44 36.00
CA ASP A 198 20.29 -13.59 36.46
C ASP A 198 20.76 -12.34 37.25
N THR A 199 20.14 -11.18 36.98
CA THR A 199 20.47 -9.91 37.66
C THR A 199 19.21 -9.22 38.22
N PRO A 200 18.55 -9.79 39.25
CA PRO A 200 17.33 -9.21 39.80
C PRO A 200 17.59 -7.83 40.42
N SER A 201 16.96 -6.78 39.90
CA SER A 201 17.13 -5.40 40.36
C SER A 201 15.88 -4.79 41.01
N GLY A 202 14.86 -5.60 41.34
CA GLY A 202 13.55 -5.11 41.80
C GLY A 202 12.77 -4.32 40.73
N SER A 203 13.15 -4.51 39.46
CA SER A 203 12.52 -3.90 38.28
C SER A 203 11.48 -4.86 37.67
N TYR A 204 10.95 -4.51 36.50
CA TYR A 204 10.01 -5.34 35.74
C TYR A 204 10.47 -5.49 34.29
N TYR A 205 10.03 -6.56 33.64
CA TYR A 205 10.14 -6.74 32.19
C TYR A 205 8.74 -6.98 31.59
N SER A 206 8.65 -6.97 30.26
CA SER A 206 7.41 -7.31 29.55
C SER A 206 7.73 -8.19 28.35
N THR A 207 6.81 -9.07 28.00
CA THR A 207 6.89 -9.90 26.80
C THR A 207 5.58 -9.80 26.02
N PRO A 208 5.59 -10.07 24.71
CA PRO A 208 4.38 -9.96 23.93
C PRO A 208 3.33 -11.03 24.25
N ALA A 209 3.73 -12.14 24.89
CA ALA A 209 2.81 -13.19 25.33
C ALA A 209 1.90 -12.77 26.50
N TYR A 210 2.24 -11.69 27.22
CA TYR A 210 1.45 -11.17 28.34
C TYR A 210 1.05 -9.70 28.12
N PRO A 211 0.09 -9.42 27.24
CA PRO A 211 -0.56 -8.12 27.18
C PRO A 211 -1.24 -7.78 28.51
N ARG A 212 -1.39 -6.49 28.80
CA ARG A 212 -2.07 -6.00 30.01
C ARG A 212 -3.47 -6.61 30.15
N MET A 213 -3.81 -7.03 31.36
CA MET A 213 -5.12 -7.48 31.77
C MET A 213 -6.06 -6.29 31.99
N VAL A 214 -7.19 -6.29 31.30
CA VAL A 214 -8.29 -5.34 31.44
C VAL A 214 -9.54 -6.14 31.72
N ASP A 215 -10.16 -5.90 32.88
CA ASP A 215 -11.34 -6.65 33.36
C ASP A 215 -11.17 -8.18 33.30
N GLY A 216 -9.97 -8.65 33.68
CA GLY A 216 -9.64 -10.07 33.74
C GLY A 216 -9.34 -10.74 32.39
N LYS A 217 -9.21 -9.98 31.30
CA LYS A 217 -8.81 -10.49 29.97
C LYS A 217 -7.61 -9.74 29.41
N PRO A 218 -6.71 -10.40 28.66
CA PRO A 218 -5.64 -9.70 27.97
C PRO A 218 -6.20 -8.67 26.99
N THR A 219 -5.62 -7.48 26.95
CA THR A 219 -6.00 -6.46 25.99
C THR A 219 -5.76 -6.93 24.55
N LYS A 220 -6.63 -6.48 23.63
CA LYS A 220 -6.43 -6.65 22.18
C LYS A 220 -5.67 -5.48 21.55
N ASN A 221 -5.09 -4.60 22.37
CA ASN A 221 -4.34 -3.42 21.90
C ASN A 221 -2.97 -3.27 22.60
N PRO A 222 -2.11 -4.31 22.59
CA PRO A 222 -0.71 -4.17 23.01
C PRO A 222 0.02 -3.19 22.07
N ARG A 223 0.89 -2.33 22.59
CA ARG A 223 1.54 -1.29 21.78
C ARG A 223 3.01 -1.09 22.12
N TYR A 224 3.83 -0.83 21.11
CA TYR A 224 5.20 -0.39 21.30
C TYR A 224 5.61 0.63 20.22
N LEU A 225 6.61 1.47 20.52
CA LEU A 225 7.22 2.35 19.52
C LEU A 225 8.39 1.66 18.84
N GLN A 226 8.14 1.07 17.67
CA GLN A 226 9.15 0.49 16.80
C GLN A 226 10.06 1.58 16.25
N VAL A 227 11.38 1.43 16.40
CA VAL A 227 12.33 2.29 15.70
C VAL A 227 12.24 2.02 14.21
N ARG A 228 12.11 3.10 13.44
CA ARG A 228 12.05 3.08 11.97
C ARG A 228 13.06 2.10 11.34
N PRO A 229 12.61 1.13 10.52
CA PRO A 229 13.50 0.09 9.99
C PRO A 229 14.68 0.61 9.17
N ASP A 230 14.49 1.72 8.44
CA ASP A 230 15.54 2.37 7.65
C ASP A 230 16.70 2.91 8.52
N LEU A 231 16.44 3.22 9.79
CA LEU A 231 17.47 3.63 10.74
C LEU A 231 18.22 2.45 11.37
N LYS A 232 17.60 1.26 11.41
CA LYS A 232 18.22 0.03 11.94
C LYS A 232 19.18 -0.61 10.94
N ASP A 233 18.94 -0.44 9.64
CA ASP A 233 19.80 -0.96 8.57
C ASP A 233 20.37 0.17 7.69
N PRO A 234 21.32 0.98 8.21
CA PRO A 234 21.94 2.06 7.45
C PRO A 234 22.71 1.54 6.23
N ARG A 235 23.15 0.27 6.26
CA ARG A 235 23.84 -0.36 5.13
C ARG A 235 22.89 -0.59 3.96
N ALA A 236 21.69 -1.10 4.20
CA ALA A 236 20.69 -1.27 3.14
C ALA A 236 20.32 0.07 2.50
N LEU A 237 20.15 1.12 3.31
CA LEU A 237 19.87 2.47 2.81
C LEU A 237 21.01 2.99 1.92
N TYR A 238 22.26 2.86 2.37
CA TYR A 238 23.43 3.23 1.59
C TYR A 238 23.52 2.48 0.26
N LEU A 239 23.30 1.15 0.28
CA LEU A 239 23.33 0.33 -0.94
C LEU A 239 22.22 0.72 -1.92
N ALA A 240 21.01 1.01 -1.44
CA ALA A 240 19.91 1.48 -2.28
C ALA A 240 20.21 2.84 -2.90
N GLU A 241 20.81 3.76 -2.14
CA GLU A 241 21.24 5.06 -2.66
C GLU A 241 22.31 4.92 -3.74
N MET A 242 23.38 4.18 -3.47
CA MET A 242 24.48 3.98 -4.42
C MET A 242 24.01 3.25 -5.68
N SER A 243 23.16 2.23 -5.54
CA SER A 243 22.56 1.53 -6.69
C SER A 243 21.71 2.47 -7.54
N THR A 244 20.93 3.35 -6.90
CA THR A 244 20.12 4.36 -7.60
C THR A 244 21.02 5.36 -8.34
N ARG A 245 22.08 5.86 -7.69
CA ARG A 245 23.05 6.79 -8.30
C ARG A 245 23.68 6.17 -9.55
N LEU A 246 24.20 4.94 -9.43
CA LEU A 246 24.83 4.22 -10.54
C LEU A 246 23.84 3.99 -11.69
N TYR A 247 22.60 3.59 -11.38
CA TYR A 247 21.55 3.38 -12.39
C TYR A 247 21.19 4.68 -13.12
N ARG A 248 21.07 5.80 -12.40
CA ARG A 248 20.75 7.12 -12.96
C ARG A 248 21.96 7.87 -13.52
N ARG A 249 23.18 7.33 -13.36
CA ARG A 249 24.47 8.01 -13.64
C ARG A 249 24.56 9.38 -12.97
N GLN A 250 24.06 9.47 -11.74
CA GLN A 250 24.02 10.69 -10.95
C GLN A 250 25.32 10.84 -10.13
N ASP A 251 25.76 12.08 -9.92
CA ASP A 251 26.94 12.38 -9.10
C ASP A 251 26.70 12.09 -7.60
N LEU A 252 27.76 12.19 -6.78
CA LEU A 252 27.70 11.87 -5.35
C LEU A 252 27.07 12.96 -4.48
N HIS A 253 27.01 14.21 -4.95
CA HIS A 253 26.64 15.36 -4.14
C HIS A 253 25.19 15.79 -4.35
N SER A 254 24.62 15.51 -5.51
CA SER A 254 23.22 15.81 -5.80
C SER A 254 22.26 14.93 -4.98
N PRO A 255 21.10 15.46 -4.54
CA PRO A 255 20.12 14.69 -3.76
C PRO A 255 19.47 13.57 -4.59
N ILE A 256 19.20 12.42 -3.96
CA ILE A 256 18.49 11.31 -4.61
C ILE A 256 17.00 11.43 -4.36
N LEU A 257 16.30 11.90 -5.39
CA LEU A 257 14.85 12.03 -5.37
C LEU A 257 14.17 10.69 -5.65
N ARG A 258 13.17 10.33 -4.83
CA ARG A 258 12.40 9.08 -4.94
C ARG A 258 10.91 9.42 -5.10
N PRO A 259 10.48 9.79 -6.31
CA PRO A 259 9.07 10.06 -6.54
C PRO A 259 8.25 8.76 -6.43
N VAL A 260 6.99 8.89 -6.03
CA VAL A 260 6.01 7.79 -6.10
C VAL A 260 5.90 7.35 -7.55
N THR A 261 5.95 6.04 -7.81
CA THR A 261 5.88 5.47 -9.18
C THR A 261 4.62 4.66 -9.42
N SER A 262 3.95 4.20 -8.36
CA SER A 262 2.71 3.44 -8.44
C SER A 262 1.90 3.65 -7.18
N ILE A 263 0.58 3.74 -7.32
CA ILE A 263 -0.34 3.96 -6.20
C ILE A 263 -1.26 2.75 -6.10
N LEU A 264 -1.17 2.01 -4.99
CA LEU A 264 -1.91 0.77 -4.80
C LEU A 264 -2.60 0.71 -3.44
N PRO A 265 -3.74 1.42 -3.25
CA PRO A 265 -4.46 1.39 -1.98
C PRO A 265 -4.94 -0.03 -1.68
N GLY A 266 -4.90 -0.41 -0.40
CA GLY A 266 -5.52 -1.65 0.08
C GLY A 266 -6.98 -1.44 0.41
N ARG A 267 -7.84 -2.40 0.07
CA ARG A 267 -9.22 -2.45 0.51
C ARG A 267 -9.45 -3.68 1.37
N ARG A 268 -10.00 -3.47 2.57
CA ARG A 268 -10.38 -4.57 3.45
C ARG A 268 -11.78 -5.06 3.11
N ASN A 269 -11.83 -6.25 2.51
CA ASN A 269 -13.06 -6.94 2.17
C ASN A 269 -13.46 -7.91 3.28
N ASN A 270 -14.76 -8.17 3.41
CA ASN A 270 -15.32 -9.14 4.34
C ASN A 270 -16.50 -9.90 3.72
N PRO A 271 -16.73 -11.16 4.14
CA PRO A 271 -17.99 -11.85 3.90
C PRO A 271 -19.10 -11.22 4.74
N ALA A 272 -20.35 -11.64 4.51
CA ALA A 272 -21.45 -11.28 5.38
C ALA A 272 -21.31 -11.98 6.76
N GLU A 273 -21.64 -11.27 7.84
CA GLU A 273 -21.77 -11.86 9.19
C GLU A 273 -23.14 -11.47 9.75
N PRO A 274 -24.21 -12.25 9.46
CA PRO A 274 -25.57 -11.89 9.81
C PRO A 274 -25.80 -11.66 11.31
N GLU A 275 -25.15 -12.47 12.16
CA GLU A 275 -25.25 -12.36 13.63
C GLU A 275 -24.67 -11.05 14.17
N ALA A 276 -23.69 -10.48 13.47
CA ALA A 276 -23.06 -9.19 13.81
C ALA A 276 -23.66 -8.02 13.02
N GLY A 277 -24.68 -8.26 12.18
CA GLY A 277 -25.27 -7.25 11.31
C GLY A 277 -24.35 -6.72 10.22
N VAL A 278 -23.27 -7.45 9.90
CA VAL A 278 -22.26 -7.02 8.92
C VAL A 278 -22.68 -7.48 7.52
N LYS A 279 -22.81 -6.51 6.60
CA LYS A 279 -23.10 -6.77 5.19
C LYS A 279 -21.86 -7.21 4.40
N PRO A 280 -22.02 -7.97 3.30
CA PRO A 280 -20.90 -8.40 2.48
C PRO A 280 -20.26 -7.20 1.77
N LEU A 281 -18.93 -7.12 1.77
CA LEU A 281 -18.15 -6.10 1.07
C LEU A 281 -17.03 -6.72 0.24
N SER A 282 -17.23 -7.95 -0.22
CA SER A 282 -16.24 -8.77 -0.90
C SER A 282 -16.46 -8.85 -2.42
N THR A 283 -16.91 -7.77 -3.05
CA THR A 283 -17.18 -7.69 -4.49
C THR A 283 -15.94 -7.58 -5.36
N PHE A 284 -14.78 -7.28 -4.76
CA PHE A 284 -13.52 -7.09 -5.48
C PHE A 284 -12.82 -8.42 -5.78
N ASN A 285 -12.23 -8.49 -6.97
CA ASN A 285 -11.18 -9.47 -7.28
C ASN A 285 -9.85 -9.09 -6.58
N PRO A 286 -8.76 -9.87 -6.72
CA PRO A 286 -7.48 -9.57 -6.09
C PRO A 286 -6.94 -8.14 -6.33
N ILE A 287 -7.07 -7.62 -7.55
CA ILE A 287 -6.56 -6.30 -7.96
C ILE A 287 -7.49 -5.66 -9.00
N HIS A 288 -8.05 -4.51 -8.64
CA HIS A 288 -8.83 -3.66 -9.54
C HIS A 288 -8.03 -2.42 -9.96
N HIS A 289 -8.24 -1.93 -11.18
CA HIS A 289 -7.91 -0.57 -11.59
C HIS A 289 -9.19 0.26 -11.61
N MET A 290 -9.14 1.46 -11.03
CA MET A 290 -10.25 2.41 -11.07
C MET A 290 -9.81 3.69 -11.77
N GLU A 291 -10.65 4.16 -12.70
CA GLU A 291 -10.54 5.52 -13.23
C GLU A 291 -10.89 6.53 -12.13
N LEU A 292 -10.50 7.79 -12.32
CA LEU A 292 -10.60 8.78 -11.23
C LEU A 292 -12.01 8.98 -10.65
N PRO A 293 -13.12 8.97 -11.42
CA PRO A 293 -14.46 9.10 -10.83
C PRO A 293 -14.78 7.97 -9.84
N GLU A 294 -14.61 6.72 -10.25
CA GLU A 294 -14.82 5.54 -9.41
C GLU A 294 -13.85 5.50 -8.22
N LEU A 295 -12.58 5.82 -8.47
CA LEU A 295 -11.56 5.89 -7.42
C LEU A 295 -11.92 6.93 -6.35
N PHE A 296 -12.47 8.08 -6.76
CA PHE A 296 -12.89 9.11 -5.81
C PHE A 296 -14.18 8.75 -5.08
N MET A 297 -15.09 7.95 -5.67
CA MET A 297 -16.20 7.38 -4.89
C MET A 297 -15.65 6.51 -3.75
N GLU A 298 -14.65 5.67 -4.04
CA GLU A 298 -13.99 4.83 -3.04
C GLU A 298 -13.24 5.67 -1.99
N PHE A 299 -12.51 6.71 -2.38
CA PHE A 299 -11.79 7.59 -1.45
C PHE A 299 -12.69 8.47 -0.58
N ILE A 300 -13.77 9.01 -1.14
CA ILE A 300 -14.76 9.79 -0.38
C ILE A 300 -15.39 8.92 0.70
N THR A 301 -15.68 7.66 0.37
CA THR A 301 -16.45 6.78 1.24
C THR A 301 -15.56 6.01 2.21
N SER A 302 -14.38 5.55 1.77
CA SER A 302 -13.44 4.71 2.54
C SER A 302 -14.17 3.61 3.34
N ILE A 303 -14.83 2.72 2.60
CA ILE A 303 -15.78 1.74 3.15
C ILE A 303 -15.06 0.68 3.98
N THR A 304 -15.66 0.31 5.11
CA THR A 304 -15.19 -0.77 5.98
C THR A 304 -16.35 -1.60 6.53
N GLY A 305 -16.16 -2.92 6.66
CA GLY A 305 -17.14 -3.79 7.34
C GLY A 305 -17.08 -3.72 8.87
N LYS A 306 -16.09 -3.02 9.45
CA LYS A 306 -16.01 -2.80 10.90
C LYS A 306 -16.97 -1.68 11.31
N SER A 307 -17.67 -1.86 12.43
CA SER A 307 -18.61 -0.87 12.98
C SER A 307 -19.69 -0.46 11.97
N PRO A 308 -20.54 -1.40 11.52
CA PRO A 308 -21.55 -1.11 10.50
C PRO A 308 -22.48 0.01 10.98
N SER A 309 -22.75 0.97 10.09
CA SER A 309 -23.75 2.01 10.32
C SER A 309 -25.16 1.47 10.05
N THR A 310 -26.18 2.33 10.10
CA THR A 310 -27.57 1.95 9.73
C THR A 310 -27.69 1.44 8.28
N THR A 311 -26.68 1.67 7.43
CA THR A 311 -26.61 1.17 6.04
C THR A 311 -26.01 -0.23 5.91
N GLY A 312 -25.50 -0.82 7.00
CA GLY A 312 -24.84 -2.14 6.98
C GLY A 312 -23.35 -2.13 6.67
N ALA A 313 -22.77 -0.97 6.30
CA ALA A 313 -21.33 -0.74 6.18
C ALA A 313 -20.89 0.48 7.02
N GLY A 314 -19.64 0.47 7.47
CA GLY A 314 -18.97 1.61 8.10
C GLY A 314 -18.20 2.44 7.07
N SER A 315 -17.87 3.67 7.45
CA SER A 315 -17.00 4.57 6.68
C SER A 315 -15.92 5.12 7.61
N GLU A 316 -14.68 5.14 7.15
CA GLU A 316 -13.56 5.79 7.84
C GLU A 316 -13.45 7.30 7.51
N GLY A 317 -14.41 7.83 6.74
CA GLY A 317 -14.41 9.18 6.20
C GLY A 317 -13.42 9.33 5.04
N ALA A 318 -13.45 10.50 4.38
CA ALA A 318 -12.61 10.76 3.20
C ALA A 318 -11.13 10.42 3.45
N LEU A 319 -10.54 9.63 2.54
CA LEU A 319 -9.14 9.23 2.56
C LEU A 319 -8.72 8.54 3.87
N THR A 320 -9.64 7.83 4.54
CA THR A 320 -9.46 7.25 5.89
C THR A 320 -9.05 8.27 6.98
N LYS A 321 -9.36 9.56 6.77
CA LYS A 321 -8.95 10.66 7.65
C LYS A 321 -10.08 11.25 8.50
N GLY A 322 -11.26 10.63 8.53
CA GLY A 322 -12.40 11.12 9.32
C GLY A 322 -12.04 11.47 10.77
N PRO A 323 -11.35 10.60 11.53
CA PRO A 323 -10.93 10.88 12.91
C PRO A 323 -9.79 11.90 13.07
N PHE A 324 -9.12 12.29 11.96
CA PHE A 324 -7.86 13.03 11.98
C PHE A 324 -7.93 14.37 11.24
N ASN A 325 -9.10 14.71 10.67
CA ASN A 325 -9.29 15.96 9.95
C ASN A 325 -10.22 16.90 10.72
N ALA A 326 -9.66 18.01 11.20
CA ALA A 326 -10.41 19.07 11.89
C ALA A 326 -11.00 20.12 10.94
N LEU A 327 -10.83 19.96 9.62
CA LEU A 327 -11.32 20.84 8.58
C LEU A 327 -12.34 20.11 7.69
N PRO A 328 -13.15 20.85 6.91
CA PRO A 328 -13.99 20.26 5.86
C PRO A 328 -13.19 19.28 4.97
N PRO A 329 -13.59 18.00 4.88
CA PRO A 329 -12.84 16.99 4.13
C PRO A 329 -12.70 17.28 2.63
N ILE A 330 -13.57 18.14 2.09
CA ILE A 330 -13.53 18.54 0.69
C ILE A 330 -12.21 19.22 0.29
N TYR A 331 -11.51 19.87 1.23
CA TYR A 331 -10.21 20.48 0.97
C TYR A 331 -9.14 19.44 0.63
N ASP A 332 -9.14 18.34 1.36
CA ASP A 332 -8.24 17.21 1.14
C ASP A 332 -8.58 16.50 -0.16
N LEU A 333 -9.87 16.30 -0.45
CA LEU A 333 -10.32 15.67 -1.69
C LEU A 333 -9.97 16.50 -2.92
N ASN A 334 -10.17 17.82 -2.88
CA ASN A 334 -9.75 18.73 -3.95
C ASN A 334 -8.24 18.62 -4.21
N ALA A 335 -7.42 18.64 -3.15
CA ALA A 335 -5.97 18.52 -3.26
C ALA A 335 -5.55 17.14 -3.79
N ALA A 336 -6.19 16.07 -3.32
CA ALA A 336 -5.94 14.72 -3.78
C ALA A 336 -6.27 14.58 -5.28
N LEU A 337 -7.41 15.10 -5.74
CA LEU A 337 -7.79 15.00 -7.15
C LEU A 337 -6.79 15.75 -8.03
N VAL A 338 -6.39 16.96 -7.64
CA VAL A 338 -5.34 17.71 -8.33
C VAL A 338 -4.04 16.91 -8.37
N ALA A 339 -3.65 16.22 -7.30
CA ALA A 339 -2.44 15.38 -7.29
C ALA A 339 -2.50 14.26 -8.34
N TYR A 340 -3.62 13.55 -8.45
CA TYR A 340 -3.81 12.50 -9.45
C TYR A 340 -3.81 13.08 -10.88
N LEU A 341 -4.50 14.20 -11.11
CA LEU A 341 -4.56 14.85 -12.42
C LEU A 341 -3.21 15.43 -12.84
N ALA A 342 -2.50 16.07 -11.91
CA ALA A 342 -1.20 16.67 -12.17
C ALA A 342 -0.13 15.61 -12.47
N THR A 343 -0.15 14.48 -11.76
CA THR A 343 0.84 13.40 -11.94
C THR A 343 0.44 12.40 -13.03
N MET A 344 -0.84 12.31 -13.39
CA MET A 344 -1.40 11.30 -14.31
C MET A 344 -1.05 9.87 -13.89
N GLN A 345 -0.94 9.61 -12.59
CA GLN A 345 -0.61 8.29 -12.08
C GLN A 345 -1.85 7.44 -11.89
N PRO A 346 -1.88 6.21 -12.43
CA PRO A 346 -2.99 5.29 -12.22
C PRO A 346 -2.99 4.73 -10.80
N ALA A 347 -4.17 4.35 -10.31
CA ALA A 347 -4.34 3.65 -9.05
C ALA A 347 -4.86 2.22 -9.26
N PHE A 348 -4.38 1.29 -8.42
CA PHE A 348 -4.87 -0.09 -8.38
C PHE A 348 -5.29 -0.47 -6.96
N ILE A 349 -6.57 -0.80 -6.76
CA ILE A 349 -7.09 -1.24 -5.47
C ILE A 349 -6.76 -2.73 -5.26
N THR A 350 -6.18 -3.06 -4.12
CA THR A 350 -5.72 -4.43 -3.79
C THR A 350 -6.56 -5.03 -2.67
N ALA A 351 -7.04 -6.26 -2.86
CA ALA A 351 -7.91 -6.92 -1.89
C ALA A 351 -7.12 -7.44 -0.69
N ALA A 352 -7.62 -7.16 0.51
CA ALA A 352 -7.17 -7.73 1.77
C ALA A 352 -8.36 -8.33 2.54
N GLY A 353 -8.08 -9.30 3.42
CA GLY A 353 -9.09 -10.06 4.15
C GLY A 353 -9.70 -11.17 3.30
N TYR A 354 -10.53 -10.80 2.32
CA TYR A 354 -11.28 -11.73 1.47
C TYR A 354 -11.32 -11.32 -0.02
N VAL A 355 -11.48 -12.32 -0.89
CA VAL A 355 -11.81 -12.17 -2.32
C VAL A 355 -13.08 -12.96 -2.60
N GLY A 356 -14.19 -12.27 -2.80
CA GLY A 356 -15.52 -12.90 -2.69
C GLY A 356 -15.82 -13.43 -1.29
N PRO A 357 -16.99 -14.05 -1.08
CA PRO A 357 -17.42 -14.51 0.24
C PRO A 357 -16.66 -15.74 0.75
N LYS A 358 -15.94 -16.48 -0.11
CA LYS A 358 -15.37 -17.79 0.24
C LYS A 358 -13.84 -17.79 0.39
N PHE A 359 -13.11 -16.97 -0.35
CA PHE A 359 -11.64 -17.00 -0.30
C PHE A 359 -11.10 -16.01 0.71
N ARG A 360 -10.74 -16.53 1.89
CA ARG A 360 -9.91 -15.79 2.84
C ARG A 360 -8.50 -15.65 2.29
N VAL A 361 -7.96 -14.43 2.29
CA VAL A 361 -6.61 -14.11 1.78
C VAL A 361 -5.74 -13.36 2.79
N ASP A 362 -6.31 -12.91 3.91
CA ASP A 362 -5.61 -12.08 4.91
C ASP A 362 -4.83 -10.94 4.22
N HIS A 363 -3.50 -10.89 4.36
CA HIS A 363 -2.62 -9.93 3.70
C HIS A 363 -1.73 -10.56 2.62
N ASP A 364 -2.03 -11.78 2.17
CA ASP A 364 -1.17 -12.52 1.24
C ASP A 364 -1.04 -11.78 -0.10
N ILE A 365 -2.13 -11.18 -0.59
CA ILE A 365 -2.13 -10.35 -1.80
C ILE A 365 -1.36 -9.04 -1.54
N SER A 366 -1.61 -8.39 -0.39
CA SER A 366 -0.94 -7.13 -0.02
C SER A 366 0.59 -7.26 -0.03
N LEU A 367 1.12 -8.40 0.45
CA LEU A 367 2.56 -8.69 0.45
C LEU A 367 3.12 -8.98 -0.95
N LEU A 368 2.30 -9.53 -1.85
CA LEU A 368 2.69 -9.89 -3.22
C LEU A 368 2.75 -8.69 -4.15
N VAL A 369 1.83 -7.73 -3.99
CA VAL A 369 1.71 -6.56 -4.86
C VAL A 369 3.05 -5.83 -5.11
N PRO A 370 3.84 -5.44 -4.10
CA PRO A 370 5.12 -4.78 -4.36
C PRO A 370 6.11 -5.69 -5.11
N GLU A 371 6.03 -7.02 -4.92
CA GLU A 371 6.89 -7.97 -5.65
C GLU A 371 6.50 -8.06 -7.14
N ILE A 372 5.21 -7.94 -7.45
CA ILE A 372 4.74 -7.92 -8.84
C ILE A 372 5.11 -6.58 -9.50
N TRP A 373 4.75 -5.45 -8.89
CA TRP A 373 4.92 -4.12 -9.49
C TRP A 373 6.39 -3.75 -9.72
N CYS A 374 7.30 -4.03 -8.78
CA CYS A 374 8.71 -3.70 -8.98
C CYS A 374 9.39 -4.54 -10.08
N ARG A 375 8.73 -5.60 -10.55
CA ARG A 375 9.21 -6.46 -11.64
C ARG A 375 8.49 -6.17 -12.95
N MET A 376 7.60 -5.18 -13.00
CA MET A 376 6.93 -4.69 -14.21
C MET A 376 7.74 -3.55 -14.85
N ARG A 377 7.70 -3.47 -16.18
CA ARG A 377 8.20 -2.31 -16.91
C ARG A 377 7.20 -1.14 -16.79
N PRO A 378 7.63 0.11 -16.98
CA PRO A 378 6.73 1.27 -16.90
C PRO A 378 5.47 1.14 -17.75
N GLU A 379 5.59 0.66 -18.99
CA GLU A 379 4.46 0.45 -19.90
C GLU A 379 3.51 -0.67 -19.43
N GLU A 380 4.03 -1.67 -18.73
CA GLU A 380 3.25 -2.79 -18.20
C GLU A 380 2.40 -2.37 -17.00
N ALA A 381 2.74 -1.26 -16.33
CA ALA A 381 1.95 -0.67 -15.25
C ALA A 381 0.88 0.32 -15.74
N ASN A 382 0.80 0.59 -17.05
CA ASN A 382 -0.19 1.48 -17.64
C ASN A 382 -1.53 0.75 -17.85
N PRO A 383 -2.65 1.20 -17.23
CA PRO A 383 -3.94 0.55 -17.37
C PRO A 383 -4.48 0.49 -18.79
N GLN A 384 -4.24 1.53 -19.60
CA GLN A 384 -4.69 1.55 -21.00
C GLN A 384 -4.01 0.43 -21.80
N TRP A 385 -2.69 0.30 -21.64
CA TRP A 385 -1.93 -0.77 -22.26
C TRP A 385 -2.39 -2.15 -21.75
N LEU A 386 -2.68 -2.26 -20.45
CA LEU A 386 -3.19 -3.49 -19.86
C LEU A 386 -4.57 -3.88 -20.42
N LEU A 387 -5.49 -2.93 -20.61
CA LEU A 387 -6.80 -3.14 -21.22
C LEU A 387 -6.67 -3.57 -22.69
N GLU A 388 -5.92 -2.83 -23.50
CA GLU A 388 -5.68 -3.12 -24.93
C GLU A 388 -5.08 -4.51 -25.15
N ASN A 389 -4.26 -4.97 -24.20
CA ASN A 389 -3.63 -6.28 -24.24
C ASN A 389 -4.40 -7.36 -23.46
N GLY A 390 -5.62 -7.09 -22.94
CA GLY A 390 -6.47 -8.07 -22.27
C GLY A 390 -5.92 -8.58 -20.93
N PHE A 391 -5.08 -7.79 -20.28
CA PHE A 391 -4.61 -8.03 -18.91
C PHE A 391 -5.57 -7.43 -17.85
N LEU A 392 -6.34 -6.43 -18.24
CA LEU A 392 -7.50 -5.94 -17.49
C LEU A 392 -8.77 -6.24 -18.29
N GLU A 393 -9.88 -6.46 -17.57
CA GLU A 393 -11.24 -6.48 -18.13
C GLU A 393 -12.10 -5.43 -17.42
N LYS A 394 -12.84 -4.63 -18.20
CA LYS A 394 -13.75 -3.61 -17.65
C LYS A 394 -14.99 -4.29 -17.07
N MET A 395 -15.43 -3.83 -15.91
CA MET A 395 -16.69 -4.26 -15.31
C MET A 395 -17.85 -3.52 -15.98
N GLU A 396 -18.93 -4.25 -16.27
CA GLU A 396 -20.14 -3.71 -16.90
C GLU A 396 -21.34 -3.87 -15.97
N ASP A 397 -22.27 -2.93 -16.05
CA ASP A 397 -23.57 -3.07 -15.40
C ASP A 397 -24.33 -4.26 -16.02
N PHE A 398 -25.08 -4.99 -15.21
CA PHE A 398 -25.87 -6.14 -15.68
C PHE A 398 -27.21 -6.23 -14.96
N GLU A 399 -28.15 -6.98 -15.53
CA GLU A 399 -29.47 -7.22 -14.92
C GLU A 399 -29.45 -8.49 -14.06
N TYR A 400 -29.99 -8.38 -12.84
CA TYR A 400 -30.23 -9.51 -11.94
C TYR A 400 -31.56 -9.33 -11.22
N ASP A 401 -32.45 -10.32 -11.32
CA ASP A 401 -33.79 -10.31 -10.73
C ASP A 401 -34.60 -9.02 -11.03
N GLY A 402 -34.51 -8.54 -12.28
CA GLY A 402 -35.21 -7.34 -12.75
C GLY A 402 -34.66 -6.00 -12.22
N LYS A 403 -33.49 -6.01 -11.58
CA LYS A 403 -32.76 -4.82 -11.15
C LYS A 403 -31.41 -4.72 -11.88
N THR A 404 -31.03 -3.49 -12.22
CA THR A 404 -29.69 -3.19 -12.72
C THR A 404 -28.67 -3.18 -11.57
N VAL A 405 -27.67 -4.05 -11.65
CA VAL A 405 -26.51 -4.10 -10.77
C VAL A 405 -25.43 -3.19 -11.34
N LYS A 406 -25.06 -2.13 -10.60
CA LYS A 406 -24.09 -1.12 -11.04
C LYS A 406 -22.63 -1.55 -10.88
N ALA A 407 -22.25 -2.69 -11.45
CA ALA A 407 -20.90 -3.24 -11.29
C ALA A 407 -19.82 -2.42 -12.01
N SER A 408 -20.18 -1.55 -12.97
CA SER A 408 -19.21 -0.67 -13.64
C SER A 408 -18.46 0.27 -12.69
N ILE A 409 -19.02 0.60 -11.53
CA ILE A 409 -18.36 1.44 -10.51
C ILE A 409 -17.11 0.77 -9.89
N LEU A 410 -16.94 -0.54 -10.08
CA LEU A 410 -15.74 -1.26 -9.65
C LEU A 410 -14.55 -1.08 -10.63
N GLY A 411 -14.73 -0.34 -11.72
CA GLY A 411 -13.70 -0.05 -12.71
C GLY A 411 -13.35 -1.28 -13.56
N SER A 412 -12.08 -1.64 -13.60
CA SER A 412 -11.56 -2.80 -14.32
C SER A 412 -10.83 -3.73 -13.37
N ARG A 413 -10.71 -5.01 -13.73
CA ARG A 413 -10.09 -6.03 -12.85
C ARG A 413 -9.06 -6.86 -13.59
N ILE A 414 -8.07 -7.40 -12.88
CA ILE A 414 -7.04 -8.26 -13.51
C ILE A 414 -7.64 -9.55 -14.06
N THR A 415 -7.09 -10.04 -15.18
CA THR A 415 -7.52 -11.28 -15.83
C THR A 415 -6.58 -12.45 -15.54
N ALA A 416 -6.97 -13.68 -15.88
CA ALA A 416 -6.08 -14.84 -15.84
C ALA A 416 -4.80 -14.64 -16.68
N LYS A 417 -4.88 -13.83 -17.75
CA LYS A 417 -3.72 -13.45 -18.58
C LYS A 417 -2.73 -12.59 -17.79
N PHE A 418 -3.21 -11.66 -16.96
CA PHE A 418 -2.37 -10.85 -16.06
C PHE A 418 -1.59 -11.74 -15.11
N VAL A 419 -2.30 -12.66 -14.43
CA VAL A 419 -1.71 -13.61 -13.50
C VAL A 419 -0.62 -14.41 -14.21
N ARG A 420 -0.95 -15.10 -15.31
CA ARG A 420 0.01 -15.93 -16.04
C ARG A 420 1.31 -15.20 -16.41
N ILE A 421 1.23 -13.94 -16.84
CA ILE A 421 2.40 -13.20 -17.33
C ILE A 421 3.18 -12.52 -16.20
N PHE A 422 2.51 -11.79 -15.32
CA PHE A 422 3.18 -10.99 -14.30
C PHE A 422 3.46 -11.79 -13.03
N PHE A 423 2.54 -12.65 -12.59
CA PHE A 423 2.80 -13.56 -11.47
C PHE A 423 3.80 -14.65 -11.86
N GLY A 424 3.96 -14.95 -13.15
CA GLY A 424 5.03 -15.82 -13.66
C GLY A 424 6.45 -15.28 -13.47
N ARG A 425 6.60 -14.05 -12.96
CA ARG A 425 7.89 -13.47 -12.52
C ARG A 425 8.21 -13.80 -11.06
N VAL A 426 7.24 -14.36 -10.33
CA VAL A 426 7.34 -14.72 -8.90
C VAL A 426 7.12 -16.22 -8.69
N PHE A 427 6.11 -16.80 -9.31
CA PHE A 427 5.69 -18.19 -9.13
C PHE A 427 6.11 -19.10 -10.28
N ASN A 428 6.33 -20.40 -9.99
CA ASN A 428 6.55 -21.42 -11.01
C ASN A 428 5.29 -21.71 -11.84
N SER A 429 4.14 -21.59 -11.18
CA SER A 429 2.84 -22.05 -11.67
C SER A 429 1.81 -20.93 -11.52
N PRO A 430 2.00 -19.79 -12.21
CA PRO A 430 1.17 -18.62 -11.99
C PRO A 430 -0.32 -18.88 -12.27
N GLU A 431 -0.64 -19.73 -13.24
CA GLU A 431 -2.03 -20.08 -13.61
C GLU A 431 -2.86 -20.74 -12.51
N THR A 432 -2.23 -21.31 -11.47
CA THR A 432 -2.96 -21.95 -10.35
C THR A 432 -3.11 -21.06 -9.13
N VAL A 433 -2.45 -19.89 -9.11
CA VAL A 433 -2.42 -19.00 -7.93
C VAL A 433 -3.83 -18.49 -7.60
N PHE A 434 -4.55 -18.02 -8.61
CA PHE A 434 -5.93 -17.56 -8.50
C PHE A 434 -6.85 -18.42 -9.36
N GLU A 435 -7.87 -18.98 -8.71
CA GLU A 435 -8.95 -19.68 -9.39
C GLU A 435 -9.87 -18.69 -10.12
N ASP A 436 -10.61 -19.16 -11.12
CA ASP A 436 -11.56 -18.33 -11.86
C ASP A 436 -12.56 -17.64 -10.94
N ALA A 437 -13.01 -18.33 -9.88
CA ALA A 437 -13.91 -17.77 -8.87
C ALA A 437 -13.26 -16.68 -7.99
N MET A 438 -11.92 -16.64 -7.88
CA MET A 438 -11.23 -15.51 -7.25
C MET A 438 -11.13 -14.33 -8.21
N LEU A 439 -10.84 -14.58 -9.49
CA LEU A 439 -10.78 -13.54 -10.52
C LEU A 439 -12.15 -12.94 -10.83
N LYS A 440 -13.21 -13.73 -10.62
CA LYS A 440 -14.62 -13.41 -10.84
C LYS A 440 -15.45 -13.74 -9.58
N PRO A 441 -15.38 -12.91 -8.53
CA PRO A 441 -16.04 -13.15 -7.25
C PRO A 441 -17.54 -13.46 -7.34
N GLU A 442 -18.22 -12.92 -8.35
CA GLU A 442 -19.63 -13.18 -8.65
C GLU A 442 -19.94 -14.66 -8.94
N LEU A 443 -18.93 -15.46 -9.36
CA LEU A 443 -19.08 -16.90 -9.55
C LEU A 443 -19.13 -17.68 -8.25
N GLN A 444 -18.68 -17.10 -7.13
CA GLN A 444 -18.73 -17.75 -5.83
C GLN A 444 -20.15 -17.80 -5.30
N ASP A 445 -20.88 -16.69 -5.45
CA ASP A 445 -22.27 -16.48 -5.06
C ASP A 445 -22.77 -15.13 -5.65
N MET A 446 -23.69 -15.20 -6.60
CA MET A 446 -24.23 -14.02 -7.28
C MET A 446 -25.11 -13.18 -6.36
N GLU A 447 -25.91 -13.79 -5.49
CA GLU A 447 -26.79 -13.05 -4.57
C GLU A 447 -25.96 -12.22 -3.57
N THR A 448 -24.93 -12.84 -2.99
CA THR A 448 -24.00 -12.14 -2.10
C THR A 448 -23.22 -11.03 -2.82
N PHE A 449 -22.85 -11.24 -4.08
CA PHE A 449 -22.22 -10.19 -4.89
C PHE A 449 -23.16 -8.99 -5.10
N VAL A 450 -24.43 -9.24 -5.43
CA VAL A 450 -25.45 -8.20 -5.62
C VAL A 450 -25.75 -7.44 -4.32
N ASP A 451 -25.93 -8.13 -3.18
CA ASP A 451 -26.11 -7.47 -1.87
C ASP A 451 -24.90 -6.61 -1.51
N GLY A 452 -23.69 -7.08 -1.84
CA GLY A 452 -22.46 -6.30 -1.65
C GLY A 452 -22.40 -5.05 -2.52
N MET A 453 -22.85 -5.13 -3.79
CA MET A 453 -22.95 -3.97 -4.67
C MET A 453 -23.98 -2.96 -4.20
N GLU A 454 -25.17 -3.41 -3.79
CA GLU A 454 -26.20 -2.54 -3.19
C GLU A 454 -25.65 -1.83 -1.94
N THR A 455 -24.90 -2.55 -1.11
CA THR A 455 -24.24 -1.99 0.09
C THR A 455 -23.21 -0.91 -0.27
N VAL A 456 -22.37 -1.14 -1.29
CA VAL A 456 -21.37 -0.16 -1.77
C VAL A 456 -22.06 1.11 -2.27
N ILE A 457 -23.11 0.99 -3.10
CA ILE A 457 -23.84 2.14 -3.65
C ILE A 457 -24.51 2.94 -2.53
N LEU A 458 -25.11 2.27 -1.54
CA LEU A 458 -25.73 2.93 -0.40
C LEU A 458 -24.68 3.66 0.46
N ALA A 459 -23.51 3.04 0.68
CA ALA A 459 -22.42 3.68 1.40
C ALA A 459 -21.91 4.93 0.68
N HIS A 460 -21.75 4.88 -0.65
CA HIS A 460 -21.41 6.05 -1.46
C HIS A 460 -22.42 7.18 -1.26
N LYS A 461 -23.71 6.88 -1.38
CA LYS A 461 -24.78 7.87 -1.20
C LYS A 461 -24.73 8.54 0.17
N VAL A 462 -24.62 7.75 1.24
CA VAL A 462 -24.58 8.29 2.61
C VAL A 462 -23.32 9.11 2.87
N ALA A 463 -22.15 8.66 2.40
CA ALA A 463 -20.93 9.45 2.55
C ALA A 463 -21.01 10.78 1.79
N ALA A 464 -21.55 10.78 0.57
CA ALA A 464 -21.72 11.99 -0.24
C ALA A 464 -22.76 12.96 0.34
N GLN A 465 -23.83 12.45 0.97
CA GLN A 465 -24.88 13.27 1.57
C GLN A 465 -24.33 14.24 2.63
N ASN A 466 -23.31 13.84 3.39
CA ASN A 466 -22.69 14.69 4.42
C ASN A 466 -22.20 16.04 3.88
N TYR A 467 -21.70 16.08 2.63
CA TYR A 467 -21.19 17.30 2.00
C TYR A 467 -22.30 18.29 1.61
N PHE A 468 -23.52 17.78 1.40
CA PHE A 468 -24.70 18.61 1.19
C PHE A 468 -25.24 19.14 2.51
N GLU A 469 -25.22 18.30 3.55
CA GLU A 469 -25.73 18.64 4.88
C GLU A 469 -24.90 19.73 5.58
N ASP A 470 -23.58 19.70 5.42
CA ASP A 470 -22.67 20.71 5.98
C ASP A 470 -22.36 21.88 5.04
N GLY A 471 -22.87 21.83 3.79
CA GLY A 471 -22.67 22.85 2.76
C GLY A 471 -21.28 22.86 2.11
N SER A 472 -20.39 21.93 2.45
CA SER A 472 -19.03 21.85 1.89
C SER A 472 -19.01 21.47 0.40
N ILE A 473 -20.13 20.97 -0.15
CA ILE A 473 -20.37 20.80 -1.59
C ILE A 473 -20.07 22.06 -2.42
N GLU A 474 -20.27 23.26 -1.86
CA GLU A 474 -20.01 24.53 -2.55
C GLU A 474 -18.51 24.84 -2.68
N GLN A 475 -17.68 24.17 -1.88
CA GLN A 475 -16.22 24.31 -1.93
C GLN A 475 -15.56 23.19 -2.75
N ALA A 476 -16.34 22.23 -3.26
CA ALA A 476 -15.87 21.17 -4.14
C ALA A 476 -15.44 21.76 -5.49
N CYS A 477 -14.28 21.32 -5.99
CA CYS A 477 -13.93 21.58 -7.38
C CYS A 477 -14.96 20.91 -8.32
N LEU A 478 -15.13 21.46 -9.52
CA LEU A 478 -16.20 21.05 -10.45
C LEU A 478 -16.33 19.52 -10.65
N PRO A 479 -15.24 18.75 -10.85
CA PRO A 479 -15.36 17.29 -11.03
C PRO A 479 -15.92 16.60 -9.78
N LEU A 480 -15.49 17.01 -8.57
CA LEU A 480 -15.98 16.43 -7.32
C LEU A 480 -17.40 16.88 -7.00
N LYS A 481 -17.77 18.13 -7.34
CA LYS A 481 -19.17 18.59 -7.22
C LYS A 481 -20.09 17.70 -8.06
N ALA A 482 -19.74 17.49 -9.33
CA ALA A 482 -20.49 16.59 -10.21
C ALA A 482 -20.56 15.15 -9.65
N LEU A 483 -19.44 14.62 -9.17
CA LEU A 483 -19.39 13.27 -8.61
C LEU A 483 -20.25 13.10 -7.35
N LEU A 484 -20.23 14.07 -6.44
CA LEU A 484 -21.04 14.06 -5.22
C LEU A 484 -22.55 14.10 -5.55
N HIS A 485 -22.96 14.90 -6.54
CA HIS A 485 -24.33 14.85 -7.06
C HIS A 485 -24.68 13.48 -7.64
N ILE A 486 -23.81 12.90 -8.46
CA ILE A 486 -24.02 11.55 -9.02
C ILE A 486 -24.14 10.49 -7.92
N MET A 487 -23.33 10.57 -6.86
CA MET A 487 -23.40 9.64 -5.72
C MET A 487 -24.74 9.73 -4.97
N VAL A 488 -25.34 10.92 -4.85
CA VAL A 488 -26.58 11.15 -4.09
C VAL A 488 -27.85 10.97 -4.94
N GLU A 489 -27.86 11.61 -6.11
CA GLU A 489 -29.02 11.79 -6.99
C GLU A 489 -28.99 10.85 -8.20
N GLY A 490 -27.83 10.25 -8.49
CA GLY A 490 -27.62 9.39 -9.67
C GLY A 490 -27.21 10.15 -10.93
N HIS A 491 -27.27 11.49 -10.93
CA HIS A 491 -26.89 12.32 -12.05
C HIS A 491 -26.34 13.69 -11.61
N TYR A 492 -25.63 14.37 -12.50
CA TYR A 492 -25.32 15.80 -12.42
C TYR A 492 -25.81 16.47 -13.69
N GLU A 493 -26.73 17.44 -13.58
CA GLU A 493 -27.36 18.10 -14.74
C GLU A 493 -27.98 17.11 -15.75
N GLY A 494 -28.54 16.00 -15.27
CA GLY A 494 -29.13 14.94 -16.11
C GLY A 494 -28.13 13.96 -16.72
N LYS A 495 -26.83 14.10 -16.44
CA LYS A 495 -25.75 13.23 -16.92
C LYS A 495 -25.31 12.26 -15.84
N ASP A 496 -25.10 11.00 -16.20
CA ASP A 496 -24.63 9.97 -15.27
C ASP A 496 -23.09 9.85 -15.27
N LEU A 497 -22.56 8.89 -14.50
CA LEU A 497 -21.13 8.65 -14.39
C LEU A 497 -20.45 8.29 -15.72
N GLN A 498 -21.17 7.66 -16.65
CA GLN A 498 -20.64 7.19 -17.93
C GLN A 498 -20.67 8.26 -19.02
N ASP A 499 -21.38 9.36 -18.80
CA ASP A 499 -21.46 10.47 -19.74
C ASP A 499 -20.06 11.03 -20.08
N PRO A 500 -19.69 11.15 -21.37
CA PRO A 500 -18.38 11.66 -21.80
C PRO A 500 -18.05 13.05 -21.24
N GLU A 501 -19.03 13.91 -21.03
CA GLU A 501 -18.81 15.24 -20.46
C GLU A 501 -18.42 15.15 -18.98
N ILE A 502 -19.01 14.22 -18.23
CA ILE A 502 -18.62 13.94 -16.83
C ILE A 502 -17.21 13.37 -16.79
N ARG A 503 -16.90 12.39 -17.65
CA ARG A 503 -15.55 11.80 -17.75
C ARG A 503 -14.50 12.84 -18.09
N ALA A 504 -14.80 13.77 -18.99
CA ALA A 504 -13.88 14.83 -19.40
C ALA A 504 -13.47 15.78 -18.25
N LEU A 505 -14.31 15.94 -17.22
CA LEU A 505 -13.97 16.73 -16.02
C LEU A 505 -12.76 16.16 -15.27
N PHE A 506 -12.51 14.86 -15.37
CA PHE A 506 -11.44 14.13 -14.68
C PHE A 506 -10.18 13.97 -15.55
N THR A 507 -9.94 14.92 -16.46
CA THR A 507 -8.73 14.94 -17.30
C THR A 507 -7.80 16.06 -16.88
N ARG A 508 -6.48 15.85 -17.08
CA ARG A 508 -5.48 16.86 -16.77
C ARG A 508 -5.67 18.11 -17.62
N GLU A 509 -6.01 17.92 -18.89
CA GLU A 509 -6.25 18.96 -19.87
C GLU A 509 -7.39 19.87 -19.42
N SER A 510 -8.52 19.29 -18.99
CA SER A 510 -9.67 20.02 -18.44
C SER A 510 -9.27 20.79 -17.18
N MET A 511 -8.55 20.16 -16.26
CA MET A 511 -8.05 20.85 -15.05
C MET A 511 -7.20 22.07 -15.40
N LEU A 512 -6.22 21.93 -16.30
CA LEU A 512 -5.30 23.03 -16.66
C LEU A 512 -6.01 24.22 -17.33
N GLN A 513 -7.08 23.96 -18.08
CA GLN A 513 -7.85 25.01 -18.76
C GLN A 513 -8.88 25.68 -17.85
N SER A 514 -9.25 25.02 -16.75
CA SER A 514 -10.33 25.43 -15.87
C SER A 514 -10.00 26.67 -15.03
N ASP A 515 -11.02 27.47 -14.75
CA ASP A 515 -10.88 28.64 -13.87
C ASP A 515 -10.74 28.23 -12.41
N TRP A 516 -11.30 27.08 -12.00
CA TRP A 516 -11.17 26.60 -10.63
C TRP A 516 -9.72 26.25 -10.29
N TYR A 517 -8.96 25.66 -11.21
CA TYR A 517 -7.54 25.38 -10.97
C TYR A 517 -6.70 26.66 -10.96
N LYS A 518 -6.96 27.59 -11.89
CA LYS A 518 -6.31 28.92 -11.88
C LYS A 518 -6.53 29.65 -10.56
N ALA A 519 -7.76 29.64 -10.04
CA ALA A 519 -8.09 30.22 -8.74
C ALA A 519 -7.29 29.57 -7.59
N ARG A 520 -7.02 28.25 -7.66
CA ARG A 520 -6.16 27.58 -6.67
C ARG A 520 -4.72 28.07 -6.72
N LEU A 521 -4.18 28.28 -7.93
CA LEU A 521 -2.80 28.77 -8.10
C LEU A 521 -2.67 30.23 -7.64
N GLN A 522 -3.66 31.07 -7.94
CA GLN A 522 -3.74 32.44 -7.45
C GLN A 522 -3.83 32.49 -5.92
N SER A 523 -4.70 31.67 -5.32
CA SER A 523 -4.83 31.58 -3.87
C SER A 523 -3.53 31.12 -3.18
N GLN A 524 -2.73 30.28 -3.85
CA GLN A 524 -1.40 29.89 -3.38
C GLN A 524 -0.42 31.08 -3.43
N GLN A 525 -0.38 31.82 -4.53
CA GLN A 525 0.44 33.03 -4.65
C GLN A 525 0.12 34.06 -3.58
N GLU A 526 -1.17 34.34 -3.34
CA GLU A 526 -1.62 35.28 -2.31
C GLU A 526 -1.14 34.85 -0.92
N ALA A 527 -1.27 33.56 -0.60
CA ALA A 527 -0.81 33.01 0.67
C ALA A 527 0.71 33.10 0.83
N ASP A 528 1.46 32.77 -0.22
CA ASP A 528 2.93 32.84 -0.20
C ASP A 528 3.40 34.29 -0.04
N THR A 529 2.79 35.22 -0.77
CA THR A 529 3.07 36.66 -0.65
C THR A 529 2.80 37.16 0.77
N ALA A 530 1.63 36.85 1.32
CA ALA A 530 1.27 37.23 2.69
C ALA A 530 2.20 36.58 3.73
N SER A 531 2.63 35.34 3.51
CA SER A 531 3.56 34.64 4.39
C SER A 531 4.94 35.30 4.39
N TRP A 532 5.51 35.57 3.21
CA TRP A 532 6.80 36.21 3.08
C TRP A 532 6.80 37.66 3.57
N GLN A 533 5.71 38.40 3.38
CA GLN A 533 5.53 39.74 3.94
C GLN A 533 5.62 39.70 5.47
N ARG A 534 4.93 38.76 6.13
CA ARG A 534 5.03 38.57 7.59
C ARG A 534 6.44 38.19 8.04
N HIS A 535 7.15 37.35 7.28
CA HIS A 535 8.54 37.01 7.58
C HIS A 535 9.46 38.23 7.52
N VAL A 536 9.33 39.07 6.48
CA VAL A 536 10.09 40.32 6.33
C VAL A 536 9.82 41.25 7.52
N GLU A 537 8.56 41.52 7.82
CA GLU A 537 8.16 42.39 8.94
C GLU A 537 8.69 41.89 10.28
N TYR A 538 8.61 40.58 10.53
CA TYR A 538 9.12 39.97 11.76
C TYR A 538 10.63 40.17 11.90
N LEU A 539 11.39 39.94 10.83
CA LEU A 539 12.86 40.06 10.85
C LEU A 539 13.29 41.53 10.99
N GLU A 540 12.60 42.47 10.35
CA GLU A 540 12.82 43.90 10.51
C GLU A 540 12.57 44.35 11.95
N GLN A 541 11.44 43.94 12.55
CA GLN A 541 11.12 44.22 13.95
C GLN A 541 12.13 43.58 14.91
N PHE A 542 12.64 42.39 14.59
CA PHE A 542 13.67 41.73 15.38
C PHE A 542 14.99 42.51 15.36
N LEU A 543 15.41 43.02 14.19
CA LEU A 543 16.63 43.80 14.00
C LEU A 543 16.54 45.21 14.59
N ALA A 544 15.35 45.81 14.61
CA ALA A 544 15.14 47.14 15.18
C ALA A 544 15.34 47.21 16.70
N ARG A 545 15.41 46.08 17.41
CA ARG A 545 15.60 46.02 18.86
C ARG A 545 17.10 46.09 19.22
N PRO A 546 17.58 47.16 19.87
CA PRO A 546 19.01 47.30 20.20
C PRO A 546 19.54 46.15 21.08
N THR A 547 18.69 45.62 21.96
CA THR A 547 19.02 44.46 22.82
C THR A 547 19.30 43.17 22.04
N HIS A 548 18.93 43.10 20.77
CA HIS A 548 19.12 41.93 19.92
C HIS A 548 20.37 42.00 19.03
N ALA A 549 21.15 43.10 19.04
CA ALA A 549 22.25 43.30 18.09
C ALA A 549 23.26 42.13 18.04
N ASN A 550 23.73 41.66 19.20
CA ASN A 550 24.69 40.55 19.28
C ASN A 550 24.11 39.22 18.77
N VAL A 551 22.85 38.92 19.08
CA VAL A 551 22.20 37.68 18.63
C VAL A 551 21.84 37.75 17.15
N ALA A 552 21.45 38.93 16.65
CA ALA A 552 21.17 39.18 15.24
C ALA A 552 22.40 38.93 14.38
N GLN A 553 23.56 39.45 14.79
CA GLN A 553 24.84 39.20 14.11
C GLN A 553 25.21 37.72 14.15
N ARG A 554 25.14 37.07 15.33
CA ARG A 554 25.48 35.66 15.49
C ARG A 554 24.63 34.73 14.62
N LEU A 555 23.33 35.03 14.47
CA LEU A 555 22.40 34.22 13.69
C LEU A 555 22.32 34.64 12.20
N GLY A 556 23.03 35.71 11.81
CA GLY A 556 23.03 36.25 10.46
C GLY A 556 21.67 36.79 10.01
N ILE A 557 20.92 37.46 10.90
CA ILE A 557 19.53 37.84 10.64
C ILE A 557 19.38 38.78 9.45
N ASP A 558 20.31 39.70 9.21
CA ASP A 558 20.32 40.58 8.03
C ASP A 558 20.33 39.78 6.71
N SER A 559 21.13 38.71 6.64
CA SER A 559 21.18 37.85 5.45
C SER A 559 19.87 37.10 5.22
N ARG A 560 19.20 36.67 6.30
CA ARG A 560 17.89 36.01 6.21
C ARG A 560 16.80 36.99 5.81
N LEU A 561 16.87 38.24 6.26
CA LEU A 561 15.98 39.31 5.82
C LEU A 561 16.16 39.60 4.33
N ALA A 562 17.39 39.67 3.84
CA ALA A 562 17.65 39.84 2.41
C ALA A 562 17.03 38.69 1.58
N ALA A 563 17.24 37.44 1.99
CA ALA A 563 16.63 36.28 1.34
C ALA A 563 15.09 36.30 1.42
N ALA A 564 14.51 36.70 2.57
CA ALA A 564 13.06 36.82 2.72
C ALA A 564 12.45 37.89 1.79
N ARG A 565 13.15 39.01 1.59
CA ARG A 565 12.74 40.06 0.63
C ARG A 565 12.81 39.57 -0.82
N GLU A 566 13.82 38.78 -1.17
CA GLU A 566 13.92 38.15 -2.49
C GLU A 566 12.79 37.14 -2.75
N SER A 567 12.50 36.29 -1.76
CA SER A 567 11.36 35.36 -1.81
C SER A 567 10.02 36.09 -1.92
N LEU A 568 9.84 37.19 -1.18
CA LEU A 568 8.65 38.04 -1.29
C LEU A 568 8.53 38.64 -2.71
N SER A 569 9.61 39.16 -3.26
CA SER A 569 9.64 39.71 -4.62
C SER A 569 9.28 38.65 -5.66
N THR A 570 9.79 37.43 -5.48
CA THR A 570 9.50 36.30 -6.37
C THR A 570 8.03 35.89 -6.27
N ALA A 571 7.50 35.71 -5.06
CA ALA A 571 6.11 35.33 -4.86
C ALA A 571 5.12 36.40 -5.36
N SER A 572 5.48 37.67 -5.24
CA SER A 572 4.64 38.80 -5.72
C SER A 572 4.68 38.98 -7.24
N ALA A 573 5.62 38.35 -7.95
CA ALA A 573 5.76 38.50 -9.39
C ALA A 573 4.61 37.79 -10.13
N PRO A 574 4.02 38.38 -11.18
CA PRO A 574 2.94 37.75 -11.96
C PRO A 574 3.31 36.36 -12.50
N GLU A 575 4.57 36.16 -12.88
CA GLU A 575 5.10 34.92 -13.44
C GLU A 575 5.18 33.78 -12.40
N TYR A 576 5.04 34.08 -11.11
CA TYR A 576 5.06 33.06 -10.05
C TYR A 576 3.95 32.02 -10.25
N VAL A 577 2.76 32.44 -10.70
CA VAL A 577 1.63 31.54 -10.96
C VAL A 577 1.97 30.50 -12.03
N GLU A 578 2.74 30.88 -13.06
CA GLU A 578 3.20 29.96 -14.11
C GLU A 578 4.10 28.86 -13.54
N SER A 579 4.95 29.20 -12.57
CA SER A 579 5.81 28.23 -11.88
C SER A 579 5.04 27.23 -11.01
N LEU A 580 3.81 27.57 -10.61
CA LEU A 580 2.94 26.71 -9.81
C LEU A 580 2.09 25.74 -10.67
N ILE A 581 2.08 25.88 -11.99
CA ILE A 581 1.31 24.99 -12.88
C ILE A 581 1.84 23.56 -12.75
N GLY A 582 0.96 22.61 -12.39
CA GLY A 582 1.32 21.23 -12.10
C GLY A 582 1.60 20.93 -10.63
N THR A 583 1.42 21.92 -9.74
CA THR A 583 1.34 21.74 -8.27
C THR A 583 -0.11 21.61 -7.80
N LEU A 584 -0.33 21.46 -6.50
CA LEU A 584 -1.66 21.33 -5.88
C LEU A 584 -2.46 22.65 -5.84
N GLY A 585 -1.77 23.79 -5.87
CA GLY A 585 -2.32 25.09 -5.47
C GLY A 585 -2.88 25.07 -4.03
N ARG A 586 -3.69 26.08 -3.71
CA ARG A 586 -4.35 26.23 -2.40
C ARG A 586 -5.86 26.33 -2.57
N GLN A 587 -6.62 25.88 -1.57
CA GLN A 587 -8.07 26.09 -1.55
C GLN A 587 -8.39 27.61 -1.55
N PRO A 588 -9.16 28.14 -2.51
CA PRO A 588 -9.65 29.52 -2.48
C PRO A 588 -10.72 29.68 -1.39
N PHE A 589 -10.79 30.88 -0.80
CA PHE A 589 -11.71 31.22 0.30
C PHE A 589 -12.57 32.42 -0.03
#